data_AF-A0A2V2CVL8-F1
#
_entry.id   AF-A0A2V2CVL8-F1
#
_cell.length_a   1.000
_cell.length_b   1.000
_cell.length_c   1.000
_cell.angle_alpha   90.00
_cell.angle_beta   90.00
_cell.angle_gamma   90.00
#
_symmetry.space_group_name_H-M   'P 1'
#
loop_
_entity.id
_entity.type
_entity.pdbx_description
1 polymer ?
#
loop_
_entity_poly.entity_id
_entity_poly.type
_entity_poly.pdbx_seq_one_letter_code
_entity_poly.pdbx_strand_id
1 'polypeptide(L)' 'MRSFENIGRELERQGKADGIKRLAESEDGMKVSRMIDAAAIENAAKTGDSAALRSILGSVLSTEEGKRLAESVKRFMKD' A
#
# COMPACT_ATOMS: atom_id res chain seq x y z
N MET A 1 10.35 -7.08 8.25
CA MET A 1 10.75 -5.66 8.17
C MET A 1 11.76 -5.35 7.05
N ARG A 2 12.86 -6.12 6.88
CA ARG A 2 13.85 -5.88 5.79
C ARG A 2 13.23 -5.69 4.39
N SER A 3 12.15 -6.40 4.07
CA SER A 3 11.48 -6.28 2.76
C SER A 3 10.82 -4.91 2.53
N PHE A 4 10.22 -4.29 3.54
CA PHE A 4 9.56 -2.98 3.40
C PHE A 4 10.56 -1.83 3.37
N GLU A 5 11.64 -1.90 4.17
CA GLU A 5 12.76 -0.95 4.06
C GLU A 5 13.44 -1.03 2.69
N ASN A 6 13.55 -2.24 2.11
CA ASN A 6 14.07 -2.40 0.76
C ASN A 6 13.15 -1.78 -0.29
N ILE A 7 11.83 -1.92 -0.14
CA ILE A 7 10.86 -1.25 -1.01
C ILE A 7 10.99 0.26 -0.90
N GLY A 8 11.08 0.82 0.32
CA GLY A 8 11.26 2.26 0.53
C GLY A 8 12.51 2.80 -0.16
N ARG A 9 13.67 2.14 0.05
CA ARG A 9 14.93 2.53 -0.60
C ARG A 9 14.88 2.41 -2.12
N GLU A 10 14.21 1.38 -2.63
CA GLU A 10 14.05 1.20 -4.08
C GLU A 10 13.17 2.31 -4.68
N LEU A 11 12.09 2.69 -4.00
CA LEU A 11 11.23 3.79 -4.41
C LEU A 11 11.97 5.13 -4.36
N GLU A 12 12.82 5.36 -3.36
CA GLU A 12 13.68 6.55 -3.29
C GLU A 12 14.70 6.56 -4.44
N ARG A 13 15.36 5.43 -4.69
CA ARG A 13 16.32 5.28 -5.81
C ARG A 13 15.67 5.56 -7.16
N GLN A 14 14.41 5.19 -7.34
CA GLN A 14 13.64 5.44 -8.55
C GLN A 14 13.01 6.84 -8.61
N GLY A 15 13.19 7.69 -7.59
CA GLY A 15 12.53 9.00 -7.51
C GLY A 15 11.01 8.93 -7.33
N LYS A 16 10.47 7.77 -6.97
CA LYS A 16 9.04 7.48 -6.89
C LYS A 16 8.47 7.62 -5.47
N ALA A 17 9.33 7.77 -4.46
CA ALA A 17 8.92 7.86 -3.06
C ALA A 17 7.91 8.98 -2.78
N ASP A 18 8.15 10.19 -3.29
CA ASP A 18 7.24 11.32 -3.06
C ASP A 18 5.90 11.16 -3.80
N GLY A 19 5.90 10.55 -4.98
CA GLY A 19 4.66 10.21 -5.68
C GLY A 19 3.83 9.18 -4.92
N ILE A 20 4.48 8.18 -4.31
CA ILE A 20 3.80 7.21 -3.43
C ILE A 20 3.22 7.89 -2.18
N LYS A 21 3.94 8.82 -1.56
CA LYS A 21 3.40 9.60 -0.42
C LYS A 21 2.16 10.38 -0.83
N ARG A 22 2.18 11.06 -1.98
CA ARG A 22 1.00 11.78 -2.51
C ARG A 22 -0.18 10.86 -2.80
N LEU A 23 0.06 9.64 -3.28
CA LEU A 23 -0.99 8.65 -3.47
C LEU A 23 -1.59 8.19 -2.13
N ALA A 24 -0.78 8.02 -1.09
CA ALA A 24 -1.26 7.70 0.25
C ALA A 24 -2.07 8.86 0.87
N GLU A 25 -1.68 10.10 0.61
CA GLU A 25 -2.37 11.32 1.06
C GLU A 25 -3.57 11.72 0.19
N SER A 26 -3.80 11.01 -0.93
CA SER A 26 -4.97 11.24 -1.79
C SER A 26 -6.27 10.94 -1.06
N GLU A 27 -7.40 11.42 -1.60
CA GLU A 27 -8.72 11.18 -1.00
C GLU A 27 -9.01 9.68 -0.84
N ASP A 28 -8.76 8.88 -1.88
CA ASP A 28 -8.93 7.43 -1.84
C ASP A 28 -7.90 6.77 -0.89
N GLY A 29 -6.65 7.24 -0.87
CA GLY A 29 -5.61 6.79 0.07
C GLY A 29 -6.00 6.99 1.53
N MET A 30 -6.49 8.18 1.87
CA MET A 30 -6.98 8.50 3.21
C MET A 30 -8.22 7.68 3.57
N LYS A 31 -9.18 7.50 2.65
CA LYS A 31 -10.35 6.65 2.90
C LYS A 31 -9.95 5.22 3.20
N VAL A 32 -9.10 4.62 2.35
CA VAL A 32 -8.59 3.27 2.54
C VAL A 32 -7.84 3.14 3.87
N SER A 33 -7.03 4.14 4.25
CA SER A 33 -6.27 4.11 5.52
C SER A 33 -7.16 4.00 6.77
N ARG A 34 -8.40 4.51 6.71
CA ARG A 34 -9.38 4.43 7.80
C ARG A 34 -10.14 3.10 7.82
N MET A 35 -10.11 2.34 6.73
CA MET A 35 -10.81 1.06 6.59
C MET A 35 -9.93 -0.14 7.00
N ILE A 36 -8.63 0.08 7.13
CA ILE A 36 -7.65 -0.97 7.44
C ILE A 36 -7.19 -0.89 8.89
N ASP A 37 -7.03 -2.06 9.51
CA ASP A 37 -6.35 -2.17 10.79
C ASP A 37 -4.84 -2.14 10.56
N ALA A 38 -4.24 -0.99 10.86
CA ALA A 38 -2.80 -0.78 10.72
C ALA A 38 -1.98 -1.75 11.57
N ALA A 39 -2.46 -2.12 12.77
CA ALA A 39 -1.76 -3.04 13.65
C ALA A 39 -1.79 -4.47 13.07
N ALA A 40 -2.92 -4.88 12.48
CA ALA A 40 -3.02 -6.16 11.78
C ALA A 40 -2.07 -6.24 10.57
N ILE A 41 -1.98 -5.17 9.78
CA ILE A 41 -1.04 -5.08 8.65
C ILE A 41 0.41 -5.19 9.15
N GLU A 42 0.76 -4.38 10.16
CA GLU A 42 2.12 -4.36 10.70
C GLU A 42 2.51 -5.73 11.27
N ASN A 43 1.60 -6.39 12.00
CA ASN A 43 1.85 -7.72 12.53
C ASN A 43 2.06 -8.74 11.40
N ALA A 44 1.17 -8.78 10.41
CA ALA A 44 1.30 -9.69 9.27
C ALA A 44 2.59 -9.45 8.47
N ALA A 45 2.99 -8.18 8.31
CA ALA A 45 4.25 -7.79 7.70
C ALA A 45 5.50 -8.19 8.52
N LYS A 46 5.41 -8.15 9.85
CA LYS A 46 6.50 -8.55 10.75
C LYS A 46 6.68 -10.06 10.80
N THR A 47 5.59 -10.81 10.88
CA THR A 47 5.58 -12.27 10.98
C THR A 47 5.79 -12.96 9.63
N GLY A 48 5.60 -12.23 8.52
CA GLY A 48 5.66 -12.80 7.17
C GLY A 48 4.39 -13.58 6.80
N ASP A 49 3.29 -13.36 7.52
CA ASP A 49 2.00 -13.99 7.24
C ASP A 49 1.41 -13.46 5.93
N SER A 50 1.78 -14.16 4.86
CA SER A 50 1.36 -13.83 3.50
C SER A 50 -0.13 -14.06 3.28
N ALA A 51 -0.76 -14.97 4.05
CA ALA A 51 -2.19 -15.22 3.97
C ALA A 51 -2.98 -14.06 4.57
N ALA A 52 -2.58 -13.57 5.75
CA ALA A 52 -3.14 -12.38 6.37
C ALA A 52 -2.97 -11.14 5.48
N LEU A 53 -1.76 -10.91 4.95
CA LEU A 53 -1.52 -9.81 4.01
C LEU A 53 -2.42 -9.89 2.78
N ARG A 54 -2.56 -11.08 2.17
CA ARG A 54 -3.43 -11.29 1.01
C ARG A 54 -4.91 -11.04 1.35
N SER A 55 -5.35 -11.46 2.52
CA SER A 55 -6.72 -11.22 2.97
C SER A 55 -6.99 -9.72 3.13
N ILE A 56 -6.07 -8.98 3.76
CA ILE A 56 -6.20 -7.53 3.95
C ILE A 56 -6.21 -6.80 2.60
N LEU A 57 -5.28 -7.15 1.70
CA LEU A 57 -5.25 -6.63 0.33
C LEU A 57 -6.56 -6.93 -0.42
N GLY A 58 -7.09 -8.14 -0.28
CA GLY A 58 -8.38 -8.53 -0.85
C GLY A 58 -9.54 -7.67 -0.34
N SER A 59 -9.59 -7.41 0.97
CA SER A 59 -10.59 -6.54 1.58
C SER A 59 -10.50 -5.11 1.04
N VAL A 60 -9.29 -4.55 0.91
CA VAL A 60 -9.09 -3.22 0.32
C VAL A 60 -9.54 -3.20 -1.14
N LEU A 61 -9.14 -4.18 -1.96
CA LEU A 61 -9.49 -4.23 -3.37
C LEU A 61 -10.97 -4.58 -3.63
N SER A 62 -11.72 -4.98 -2.62
CA SER A 62 -13.17 -5.18 -2.73
C SER A 62 -13.96 -3.86 -2.73
N THR A 63 -13.34 -2.76 -2.27
CA THR A 63 -13.97 -1.42 -2.20
C THR A 63 -13.68 -0.61 -3.46
N GLU A 64 -14.54 0.36 -3.77
CA GLU A 64 -14.37 1.21 -4.94
C GLU A 64 -13.16 2.15 -4.77
N GLU A 65 -12.95 2.68 -3.57
CA GLU A 65 -11.78 3.49 -3.19
C GLU A 65 -10.49 2.69 -3.37
N GLY A 66 -10.45 1.45 -2.89
CA GLY A 66 -9.27 0.59 -3.00
C GLY A 66 -8.93 0.22 -4.43
N LYS A 67 -9.94 -0.05 -5.28
CA LYS A 67 -9.74 -0.28 -6.71
C LYS A 67 -9.17 0.96 -7.42
N ARG A 68 -9.73 2.14 -7.16
CA ARG A 68 -9.26 3.41 -7.75
C ARG A 68 -7.83 3.73 -7.32
N LEU A 69 -7.52 3.54 -6.03
CA LEU A 69 -6.17 3.71 -5.51
C LEU A 69 -5.19 2.74 -6.18
N ALA A 70 -5.56 1.45 -6.30
CA ALA A 70 -4.72 0.44 -6.94
C ALA A 70 -4.43 0.75 -8.42
N GLU A 71 -5.43 1.22 -9.17
CA GLU A 71 -5.23 1.69 -10.55
C GLU A 71 -4.33 2.92 -10.61
N SER A 72 -4.45 3.85 -9.67
CA SER A 72 -3.59 5.05 -9.59
C SER A 72 -2.13 4.67 -9.32
N VAL A 73 -1.89 3.77 -8.38
CA VAL A 73 -0.55 3.20 -8.10
C VAL A 73 -0.01 2.48 -9.34
N LYS A 74 -0.81 1.65 -10.00
CA LYS A 74 -0.42 0.92 -11.20
C LYS A 74 -0.01 1.83 -12.35
N ARG A 75 -0.74 2.93 -12.58
CA ARG A 75 -0.38 3.94 -13.60
C ARG A 75 0.94 4.61 -13.24
N PHE A 76 1.05 5.11 -12.02
CA PHE A 76 2.26 5.75 -11.52
C PHE A 76 3.50 4.85 -11.58
N MET A 77 3.36 3.53 -11.39
CA MET A 77 4.48 2.61 -11.48
C MET A 77 4.94 2.32 -12.92
N LYS A 78 4.09 2.55 -13.92
CA LYS A 78 4.41 2.33 -15.34
C LYS A 78 5.11 3.52 -16.00
N ASP A 79 4.96 4.71 -15.42
CA ASP A 79 5.69 5.93 -15.80
C ASP A 79 7.14 5.86 -15.32
#